data_AF-A0A496AW84-F1
#
_entry.id   AF-A0A496AW84-F1
#
_cell.length_a   1.000
_cell.length_b   1.000
_cell.length_c   1.000
_cell.angle_alpha   90.00
_cell.angle_beta   90.00
_cell.angle_gamma   90.00
#
_symmetry.space_group_name_H-M   'P 1'
#
loop_
_entity.id
_entity.type
_entity.pdbx_description
1 polymer ?
#
loop_
_entity_poly.entity_id
_entity_poly.type
_entity_poly.pdbx_seq_one_letter_code
_entity_poly.pdbx_strand_id
1 'polypeptide(L)'
;MTEIISNEKIQAFIEERKSIHDQWRDKFFTRWNGNSKERILEIVGDAGHEFRVIVRENKFNPSRNFSVILGVYYPTPNKVFRLLRYNGSNHCHMGHIRYECHIHRATEEYQNAKEREDSYAEKTSRYQDVFDALGCLMDDANFQGNHTLLQEVKLCLLGL
;
A
#
# COMPACT_ATOMS: atom_id res chain seq x y z
N MET A 1 14.92 5.15 -20.05
CA MET A 1 13.55 5.70 -19.94
C MET A 1 12.80 4.78 -19.02
N THR A 2 12.09 5.31 -18.02
CA THR A 2 11.21 4.50 -17.16
C THR A 2 10.04 4.05 -18.02
N GLU A 3 9.75 2.76 -18.03
CA GLU A 3 8.56 2.24 -18.71
C GLU A 3 7.30 2.83 -18.06
N ILE A 4 6.36 3.32 -18.86
CA ILE A 4 5.06 3.78 -18.38
C ILE A 4 4.15 2.56 -18.29
N ILE A 5 3.55 2.35 -17.13
CA ILE A 5 2.58 1.28 -16.91
C ILE A 5 1.19 1.82 -17.20
N SER A 6 0.46 1.20 -18.12
CA SER A 6 -0.89 1.64 -18.50
C SER A 6 -1.90 1.44 -17.37
N ASN A 7 -3.00 2.19 -17.42
CA ASN A 7 -4.08 2.07 -16.43
C ASN A 7 -4.65 0.64 -16.38
N GLU A 8 -4.77 -0.06 -17.51
CA GLU A 8 -5.25 -1.45 -17.56
C GLU A 8 -4.29 -2.40 -16.84
N LYS A 9 -2.98 -2.21 -17.02
CA LYS A 9 -1.96 -3.03 -16.36
C LYS A 9 -1.88 -2.74 -14.86
N ILE A 10 -2.02 -1.48 -14.45
CA ILE A 10 -2.15 -1.08 -13.04
C ILE A 10 -3.36 -1.78 -12.42
N GLN A 11 -4.51 -1.74 -13.09
CA GLN A 11 -5.73 -2.37 -12.61
C GLN A 11 -5.56 -3.89 -12.51
N ALA A 12 -4.95 -4.53 -13.52
CA ALA A 12 -4.66 -5.96 -13.49
C ALA A 12 -3.79 -6.37 -12.29
N PHE A 13 -2.78 -5.56 -11.92
CA PHE A 13 -1.98 -5.81 -10.72
C PHE A 13 -2.77 -5.67 -9.41
N ILE A 14 -3.70 -4.72 -9.35
CA ILE A 14 -4.57 -4.53 -8.17
C ILE A 14 -5.52 -5.74 -8.04
N GLU A 15 -6.13 -6.16 -9.14
CA GLU A 15 -7.11 -7.26 -9.21
C GLU A 15 -6.47 -8.64 -9.10
N GLU A 16 -5.18 -8.78 -9.40
CA GLU A 16 -4.47 -10.03 -9.23
C GLU A 16 -4.63 -10.56 -7.81
N ARG A 17 -5.08 -11.81 -7.70
CA ARG A 17 -5.29 -12.45 -6.42
C ARG A 17 -3.97 -12.61 -5.67
N LYS A 18 -3.95 -12.17 -4.41
CA LYS A 18 -2.79 -12.24 -3.51
C LYS A 18 -3.11 -13.22 -2.38
N SER A 19 -2.77 -14.49 -2.60
CA SER A 19 -3.09 -15.57 -1.67
C SER A 19 -2.08 -15.62 -0.50
N ILE A 20 -2.56 -15.43 0.72
CA ILE A 20 -1.73 -15.54 1.93
C ILE A 20 -1.57 -17.03 2.30
N HIS A 21 -0.33 -17.48 2.39
CA HIS A 21 0.05 -18.86 2.76
C HIS A 21 0.68 -18.90 4.16
N ASP A 22 0.73 -20.08 4.79
CA ASP A 22 1.22 -20.26 6.17
C ASP A 22 2.66 -19.76 6.41
N GLN A 23 3.50 -19.75 5.37
CA GLN A 23 4.90 -19.31 5.42
C GLN A 23 5.08 -17.80 5.24
N TRP A 24 4.00 -17.00 5.32
CA TRP A 24 4.06 -15.55 5.15
C TRP A 24 5.04 -14.86 6.11
N ARG A 25 5.30 -15.45 7.29
CA ARG A 25 6.21 -14.91 8.32
C ARG A 25 7.65 -14.78 7.82
N ASP A 26 8.10 -15.66 6.93
CA ASP A 26 9.44 -15.59 6.34
C ASP A 26 9.59 -14.39 5.38
N LYS A 27 8.46 -13.82 4.96
CA LYS A 27 8.36 -12.65 4.10
C LYS A 27 7.94 -11.39 4.85
N PHE A 28 7.83 -11.48 6.17
CA PHE A 28 7.51 -10.35 7.04
C PHE A 28 8.77 -9.84 7.73
N PHE A 29 8.94 -8.52 7.72
CA PHE A 29 10.01 -7.89 8.48
C PHE A 29 9.64 -6.47 8.89
N THR A 30 10.32 -5.97 9.91
CA THR A 30 10.16 -4.60 10.41
C THR A 30 11.47 -3.85 10.26
N ARG A 31 11.39 -2.56 9.91
CA ARG A 31 12.56 -1.67 9.90
C ARG A 31 12.19 -0.28 10.38
N TRP A 32 13.22 0.47 10.77
CA TRP A 32 13.11 1.91 11.00
C TRP A 32 13.55 2.66 9.74
N ASN A 33 12.79 3.69 9.38
CA ASN A 33 13.10 4.61 8.31
C ASN A 33 12.97 6.04 8.85
N GLY A 34 14.08 6.57 9.36
CA GLY A 34 14.10 7.81 10.14
C GLY A 34 13.15 7.75 11.33
N ASN A 35 12.20 8.70 11.40
CA ASN A 35 11.19 8.76 12.46
C ASN A 35 9.95 7.89 12.20
N SER A 36 9.99 6.97 11.24
CA SER A 36 8.87 6.07 10.94
C SER A 36 9.27 4.62 11.17
N LYS A 37 8.36 3.84 11.73
CA LYS A 37 8.45 2.37 11.78
C LYS A 37 7.70 1.82 10.57
N GLU A 38 8.34 0.92 9.82
CA GLU A 38 7.75 0.24 8.67
C GLU A 38 7.64 -1.26 8.99
N ARG A 39 6.43 -1.81 8.89
CA ARG A 39 6.18 -3.25 8.88
C ARG A 39 5.85 -3.66 7.46
N ILE A 40 6.57 -4.63 6.95
CA ILE A 40 6.61 -4.97 5.53
C ILE A 40 6.25 -6.44 5.38
N LEU A 41 5.37 -6.74 4.44
CA LEU A 41 5.06 -8.08 3.98
C LEU A 41 5.31 -8.17 2.48
N GLU A 42 6.08 -9.17 2.05
CA GLU A 42 6.21 -9.53 0.64
C GLU A 42 5.31 -10.71 0.32
N ILE A 43 4.67 -10.68 -0.85
CA ILE A 43 3.73 -11.70 -1.29
C ILE A 43 3.82 -11.88 -2.80
N VAL A 44 3.68 -13.10 -3.28
CA VAL A 44 3.61 -13.40 -4.71
C VAL A 44 2.14 -13.58 -5.06
N GLY A 45 1.66 -12.86 -6.07
CA GLY A 45 0.30 -13.04 -6.57
C GLY A 45 0.16 -14.29 -7.45
N ASP A 46 -1.07 -14.68 -7.73
CA ASP A 46 -1.37 -15.91 -8.48
C ASP A 46 -0.83 -15.87 -9.92
N ALA A 47 -0.55 -14.69 -10.49
CA ALA A 47 0.10 -14.55 -11.80
C ALA A 47 1.64 -14.49 -11.71
N GLY A 48 2.21 -14.67 -10.52
CA GLY A 48 3.65 -14.71 -10.28
C GLY A 48 4.29 -13.34 -10.05
N HIS A 49 3.52 -12.25 -10.00
CA HIS A 49 4.08 -10.94 -9.69
C HIS A 49 4.39 -10.82 -8.21
N GLU A 50 5.54 -10.22 -7.89
CA GLU A 50 5.93 -9.96 -6.51
C GLU A 50 5.36 -8.63 -6.04
N PHE A 51 4.65 -8.65 -4.93
CA PHE A 51 4.04 -7.49 -4.30
C PHE A 51 4.66 -7.24 -2.93
N ARG A 52 4.52 -5.99 -2.47
CA ARG A 52 4.91 -5.56 -1.15
C ARG A 52 3.80 -4.73 -0.51
N VAL A 53 3.39 -5.14 0.68
CA VAL A 53 2.55 -4.34 1.58
C VAL A 53 3.44 -3.66 2.61
N ILE A 54 3.26 -2.36 2.81
CA ILE A 54 4.03 -1.57 3.79
C ILE A 54 3.04 -0.82 4.67
N VAL A 55 3.06 -1.10 5.97
CA VAL A 55 2.42 -0.27 6.99
C VAL A 55 3.50 0.59 7.63
N ARG A 56 3.44 1.89 7.35
CA ARG A 56 4.34 2.90 7.92
C ARG A 56 3.59 3.72 8.96
N GLU A 57 4.16 3.84 10.15
CA GLU A 57 3.65 4.70 11.21
C GLU A 57 4.74 5.65 11.69
N ASN A 58 4.41 6.93 11.84
CA ASN A 58 5.32 7.89 12.43
C ASN A 58 5.45 7.67 13.94
N LYS A 59 6.66 7.78 14.47
CA LYS A 59 6.98 7.61 15.89
C LYS A 59 6.21 8.56 16.82
N PHE A 60 5.99 9.80 16.39
CA PHE A 60 5.45 10.85 17.24
C PHE A 60 3.93 11.06 17.07
N ASN A 61 3.38 10.65 15.93
CA ASN A 61 1.95 10.78 15.65
C ASN A 61 1.42 9.59 14.82
N PRO A 62 1.48 8.36 15.35
CA PRO A 62 1.14 7.16 14.58
C PRO A 62 -0.34 7.11 14.17
N SER A 63 -1.24 7.67 14.99
CA SER A 63 -2.69 7.64 14.74
C SER A 63 -3.15 8.51 13.57
N ARG A 64 -2.41 9.58 13.22
CA ARG A 64 -2.73 10.44 12.07
C ARG A 64 -1.70 10.40 10.96
N ASN A 65 -0.45 10.10 11.27
CA ASN A 65 0.66 10.08 10.32
C ASN A 65 1.08 8.63 10.06
N PHE A 66 0.21 7.95 9.32
CA PHE A 66 0.45 6.60 8.82
C PHE A 66 0.29 6.56 7.30
N SER A 67 0.80 5.50 6.70
CA SER A 67 0.49 5.12 5.32
C SER A 67 0.47 3.60 5.18
N VAL A 68 -0.57 3.06 4.55
CA VAL A 68 -0.65 1.66 4.13
C VAL A 68 -0.47 1.61 2.62
N ILE A 69 0.59 0.96 2.15
CA ILE A 69 1.01 1.01 0.75
C ILE A 69 0.98 -0.40 0.17
N LEU A 70 0.43 -0.55 -1.02
CA LEU A 70 0.64 -1.69 -1.90
C LEU A 70 1.52 -1.26 -3.05
N GLY A 71 2.57 -2.02 -3.33
CA GLY A 71 3.31 -1.88 -4.57
C GLY A 71 3.67 -3.23 -5.17
N VAL A 72 4.03 -3.19 -6.45
CA VAL A 72 4.51 -4.34 -7.22
C VAL A 72 5.98 -4.13 -7.56
N TYR A 73 6.76 -5.20 -7.50
CA TYR A 73 8.11 -5.19 -8.03
C TYR A 73 8.04 -5.18 -9.55
N TYR A 74 8.60 -4.13 -10.12
CA TYR A 74 8.70 -4.02 -11.56
C TYR A 74 10.18 -4.18 -11.97
N PRO A 75 10.49 -5.03 -12.96
CA PRO A 75 11.87 -5.40 -13.27
C PRO A 75 12.76 -4.22 -13.71
N THR A 76 12.18 -3.10 -14.15
CA THR A 76 12.95 -1.96 -14.64
C THR A 76 12.27 -0.61 -14.38
N PRO A 77 12.85 0.26 -13.53
CA PRO A 77 13.93 0.01 -12.57
C PRO A 77 13.46 -0.91 -11.42
N ASN A 78 14.36 -1.73 -10.85
CA ASN A 78 14.13 -2.60 -9.69
C ASN A 78 13.73 -1.80 -8.43
N LYS A 79 12.51 -1.28 -8.46
CA LYS A 79 11.87 -0.43 -7.48
C LYS A 79 10.46 -0.94 -7.31
N VAL A 80 9.93 -0.73 -6.12
CA VAL A 80 8.52 -0.97 -5.85
C VAL A 80 7.73 0.15 -6.52
N PHE A 81 6.97 -0.20 -7.56
CA PHE A 81 5.99 0.68 -8.19
C PHE A 81 4.74 0.70 -7.29
N ARG A 82 4.40 1.86 -6.72
CA ARG A 82 3.27 1.95 -5.79
C ARG A 82 1.96 1.95 -6.55
N LEU A 83 1.09 0.99 -6.26
CA LEU A 83 -0.24 0.88 -6.88
C LEU A 83 -1.27 1.67 -6.10
N LEU A 84 -1.28 1.49 -4.77
CA LEU A 84 -2.25 2.11 -3.85
C LEU A 84 -1.54 2.59 -2.59
N ARG A 85 -1.99 3.72 -2.04
CA ARG A 85 -1.53 4.19 -0.73
C ARG A 85 -2.63 4.90 0.05
N TYR A 86 -2.96 4.35 1.21
CA TYR A 86 -4.00 4.84 2.12
C TYR A 86 -3.30 5.63 3.22
N ASN A 87 -3.52 6.94 3.25
CA ASN A 87 -2.85 7.87 4.14
C ASN A 87 -3.77 8.37 5.25
N GLY A 88 -3.19 8.58 6.44
CA GLY A 88 -3.85 9.30 7.51
C GLY A 88 -4.00 10.80 7.25
N SER A 89 -4.62 11.49 8.20
CA SER A 89 -5.07 12.88 8.13
C SER A 89 -4.05 13.94 8.58
N ASN A 90 -2.76 13.61 8.66
CA ASN A 90 -1.77 14.50 9.31
C ASN A 90 -1.32 15.72 8.50
N HIS A 91 -1.69 15.85 7.23
CA HIS A 91 -1.18 16.92 6.38
C HIS A 91 -2.18 17.42 5.34
N CYS A 92 -1.92 18.63 4.85
CA CYS A 92 -2.60 19.16 3.67
C CYS A 92 -1.98 18.53 2.42
N HIS A 93 -2.82 18.07 1.50
CA HIS A 93 -2.39 17.58 0.19
C HIS A 93 -2.93 18.47 -0.92
N MET A 94 -1.99 19.05 -1.69
CA MET A 94 -2.21 19.89 -2.87
C MET A 94 -3.27 20.99 -2.67
N GLY A 95 -3.45 21.49 -1.44
CA GLY A 95 -4.37 22.58 -1.10
C GLY A 95 -5.85 22.20 -0.98
N HIS A 96 -6.29 21.05 -1.52
CA HIS A 96 -7.69 20.63 -1.54
C HIS A 96 -8.03 19.51 -0.54
N ILE A 97 -7.07 18.68 -0.14
CA ILE A 97 -7.23 17.71 0.96
C ILE A 97 -6.70 18.32 2.24
N ARG A 98 -7.58 18.68 3.17
CA ARG A 98 -7.19 19.40 4.40
C ARG A 98 -7.41 18.51 5.61
N TYR A 99 -6.35 17.83 6.04
CA TYR A 99 -6.34 17.02 7.25
C TYR A 99 -7.41 15.91 7.24
N GLU A 100 -7.54 15.25 6.10
CA GLU A 100 -8.48 14.15 5.88
C GLU A 100 -7.72 12.92 5.39
N CYS A 101 -8.25 11.74 5.73
CA CYS A 101 -7.80 10.49 5.16
C CYS A 101 -7.99 10.52 3.64
N HIS A 102 -7.03 9.96 2.91
CA HIS A 102 -7.04 10.02 1.46
C HIS A 102 -6.30 8.85 0.83
N ILE A 103 -6.76 8.43 -0.34
CA ILE A 103 -6.23 7.28 -1.08
C ILE A 103 -5.50 7.83 -2.29
N HIS A 104 -4.23 7.43 -2.40
CA HIS A 104 -3.40 7.61 -3.57
C HIS A 104 -3.54 6.40 -4.49
N ARG A 105 -3.59 6.62 -5.79
CA ARG A 105 -3.62 5.56 -6.81
C ARG A 105 -2.58 5.84 -7.89
N ALA A 106 -1.95 4.78 -8.37
CA ALA A 106 -1.14 4.87 -9.59
C ALA A 106 -2.01 5.21 -10.79
N THR A 107 -1.55 6.12 -11.65
CA THR A 107 -2.17 6.34 -12.95
C THR A 107 -1.13 6.52 -14.06
N GLU A 108 -1.53 6.21 -15.29
CA GLU A 108 -0.72 6.41 -16.49
C GLU A 108 -0.45 7.90 -16.77
N GLU A 109 -1.40 8.77 -16.49
CA GLU A 109 -1.33 10.22 -16.75
C GLU A 109 -0.22 10.88 -15.91
N TYR A 110 -0.12 10.53 -14.62
CA TYR A 110 0.89 11.10 -13.74
C TYR A 110 2.30 10.62 -14.08
N GLN A 111 2.44 9.37 -14.55
CA GLN A 111 3.71 8.87 -15.09
C GLN A 111 4.12 9.64 -16.36
N ASN A 112 3.19 9.87 -17.28
CA ASN A 112 3.41 10.65 -18.50
C ASN A 112 3.82 12.10 -18.20
N ALA A 113 3.23 12.70 -17.15
CA ALA A 113 3.60 14.02 -16.64
C ALA A 113 4.98 14.04 -15.93
N LYS A 114 5.67 12.90 -15.82
CA LYS A 114 6.93 12.70 -15.08
C LYS A 114 6.79 13.00 -13.58
N GLU A 115 5.58 12.88 -13.06
CA GLU A 115 5.33 12.89 -11.62
C GLU A 115 5.58 11.49 -11.01
N ARG A 116 5.37 11.37 -9.70
CA ARG A 116 5.35 10.06 -9.06
C ARG A 116 4.10 9.31 -9.50
N GLU A 117 4.23 7.99 -9.62
CA GLU A 117 3.15 7.13 -10.06
C GLU A 117 1.89 7.30 -9.20
N ASP A 118 2.06 7.40 -7.88
CA ASP A 118 1.01 7.53 -6.89
C ASP A 118 0.77 8.98 -6.45
N SER A 119 0.89 9.95 -7.37
CA SER A 119 0.59 11.36 -7.11
C SER A 119 -0.92 11.66 -7.08
N TYR A 120 -1.74 10.91 -7.82
CA TYR A 120 -3.19 11.11 -7.84
C TYR A 120 -3.82 10.70 -6.50
N ALA A 121 -4.60 11.60 -5.89
CA ALA A 121 -5.14 11.40 -4.55
C ALA A 121 -6.58 11.89 -4.38
N GLU A 122 -7.39 11.11 -3.67
CA GLU A 122 -8.78 11.45 -3.38
C GLU A 122 -9.10 11.30 -1.89
N LYS A 123 -9.94 12.19 -1.37
CA LYS A 123 -10.46 12.12 0.00
C LYS A 123 -11.29 10.87 0.20
N THR A 124 -11.31 10.34 1.41
CA THR A 124 -12.19 9.23 1.74
C THR A 124 -12.67 9.25 3.18
N SER A 125 -13.86 8.69 3.40
CA SER A 125 -14.43 8.41 4.71
C SER A 125 -14.42 6.92 5.06
N ARG A 126 -13.84 6.07 4.21
CA ARG A 126 -13.84 4.60 4.37
C ARG A 126 -13.04 4.10 5.56
N TYR A 127 -12.12 4.90 6.07
CA TYR A 127 -11.29 4.58 7.23
C TYR A 127 -10.91 5.85 7.98
N GLN A 128 -10.61 5.70 9.26
CA GLN A 128 -10.15 6.80 10.14
C GLN A 128 -8.81 6.51 10.80
N ASP A 129 -8.37 5.25 10.78
CA ASP A 129 -7.10 4.81 11.36
C ASP A 129 -6.38 3.81 10.45
N VAL A 130 -5.22 3.34 10.92
CA VAL A 130 -4.35 2.41 10.19
C VAL A 130 -4.93 1.00 10.10
N PHE A 131 -5.76 0.58 11.05
CA PHE A 131 -6.40 -0.74 11.04
C PHE A 131 -7.42 -0.79 9.90
N ASP A 132 -8.34 0.18 9.85
CA ASP A 132 -9.36 0.28 8.82
C ASP A 132 -8.73 0.53 7.44
N ALA A 133 -7.65 1.31 7.37
CA ALA A 133 -6.91 1.54 6.13
C ALA A 133 -6.30 0.25 5.57
N LEU A 134 -5.71 -0.59 6.45
CA LEU A 134 -5.17 -1.89 6.04
C LEU A 134 -6.29 -2.84 5.59
N GLY A 135 -7.43 -2.83 6.27
CA GLY A 135 -8.64 -3.54 5.84
C GLY A 135 -9.07 -3.14 4.44
N CYS A 136 -9.27 -1.83 4.22
CA CYS A 136 -9.66 -1.29 2.91
C CYS A 136 -8.66 -1.66 1.80
N LEU A 137 -7.36 -1.59 2.07
CA LEU A 137 -6.34 -1.97 1.10
C LEU A 137 -6.45 -3.46 0.73
N MET A 138 -6.59 -4.33 1.74
CA MET A 138 -6.68 -5.77 1.50
C MET A 138 -7.92 -6.14 0.69
N ASP A 139 -9.06 -5.50 0.99
CA ASP A 139 -10.31 -5.71 0.28
C ASP A 139 -10.22 -5.19 -1.17
N ASP A 140 -9.65 -4.00 -1.38
CA ASP A 140 -9.51 -3.38 -2.71
C ASP A 140 -8.48 -4.09 -3.60
N ALA A 141 -7.51 -4.80 -3.02
CA ALA A 141 -6.38 -5.41 -3.73
C ALA A 141 -6.42 -6.94 -3.81
N ASN A 142 -7.62 -7.52 -3.65
CA ASN A 142 -7.91 -8.95 -3.80
C ASN A 142 -6.99 -9.87 -2.98
N PHE A 143 -6.76 -9.51 -1.71
CA PHE A 143 -6.09 -10.41 -0.77
C PHE A 143 -7.03 -11.54 -0.37
N GLN A 144 -6.55 -12.77 -0.45
CA GLN A 144 -7.31 -13.96 -0.17
C GLN A 144 -6.56 -14.87 0.80
N GLY A 145 -7.29 -15.62 1.62
CA GLY A 145 -6.72 -16.54 2.58
C GLY A 145 -7.76 -17.02 3.59
N ASN A 146 -7.39 -17.99 4.42
CA ASN A 146 -8.22 -18.33 5.58
C ASN A 146 -8.34 -17.09 6.48
N HIS A 147 -9.55 -16.84 7.00
CA HIS A 147 -9.85 -15.75 7.93
C HIS A 147 -8.82 -15.64 9.07
N THR A 148 -8.42 -16.75 9.68
CA THR A 148 -7.41 -16.76 10.76
C THR A 148 -6.06 -16.22 10.29
N LEU A 149 -5.58 -16.66 9.11
CA LEU A 149 -4.31 -16.20 8.56
C LEU A 149 -4.34 -14.72 8.17
N LEU A 150 -5.42 -14.27 7.53
CA LEU A 150 -5.61 -12.86 7.20
C LEU A 150 -5.59 -12.00 8.46
N GLN A 151 -6.24 -12.47 9.54
CA GLN A 151 -6.25 -11.76 10.81
C GLN A 151 -4.86 -11.73 11.47
N GLU A 152 -4.13 -12.84 11.48
CA GLU A 152 -2.75 -12.88 11.99
C GLU A 152 -1.82 -11.91 11.24
N VAL A 153 -1.91 -11.89 9.91
CA VAL A 153 -1.14 -10.97 9.06
C VAL A 153 -1.48 -9.52 9.39
N LYS A 154 -2.77 -9.19 9.52
CA LYS A 154 -3.22 -7.84 9.90
C LYS A 154 -2.62 -7.43 11.24
N LEU A 155 -2.71 -8.29 12.27
CA LEU A 155 -2.16 -8.00 13.59
C LEU A 155 -0.65 -7.74 13.53
N CYS A 156 0.11 -8.58 12.83
CA CYS A 156 1.55 -8.38 12.68
C CYS A 156 1.93 -7.12 11.88
N LEU A 157 1.20 -6.78 10.82
CA LEU A 157 1.39 -5.52 10.07
C LEU A 157 1.04 -4.28 10.88
N LEU A 158 0.15 -4.41 11.86
CA LEU A 158 -0.20 -3.36 12.82
C LEU A 158 0.71 -3.37 14.07
N GLY A 159 1.45 -4.47 14.30
CA GLY A 159 2.30 -4.66 15.47
C GLY A 159 1.50 -4.83 16.76
N LEU A 160 0.36 -5.51 16.66
CA LEU A 160 -0.53 -5.90 17.76
C LEU A 160 -0.34 -7.38 18.11
#